data_AF-A0A1E3U985-F1
#
_entry.id   AF-A0A1E3U985-F1
#
_cell.length_a   1.000
_cell.length_b   1.000
_cell.length_c   1.000
_cell.angle_alpha   90.00
_cell.angle_beta   90.00
_cell.angle_gamma   90.00
#
_symmetry.space_group_name_H-M   'P 1'
#
loop_
_entity.id
_entity.type
_entity.pdbx_description
1 polymer ?
#
loop_
_entity_poly.entity_id
_entity_poly.type
_entity_poly.pdbx_seq_one_letter_code
_entity_poly.pdbx_strand_id
1 'polypeptide(L)'
;MGRYQNIVYLREKQWISGSPVMFNKGALLRDTSTGKNVLQLQFASVDIRTIRAVIVRIDCLDWTKKCVDTLEHTFNDLSIKPGEGFGDREPIILNDENVRTFVFTVTNVIYEDETLNTEEYRLIGIKGSQDINSVGIYAEQFKKELMFSGF
;
A
#
# COMPACT_ATOMS: atom_id res chain seq x y z
N MET A 1 -8.93 -27.91 7.60
CA MET A 1 -9.06 -26.47 7.94
C MET A 1 -7.70 -25.81 7.69
N GLY A 2 -7.63 -24.71 6.94
CA GLY A 2 -6.35 -24.03 6.67
C GLY A 2 -5.84 -23.26 7.89
N ARG A 3 -4.52 -23.09 8.03
CA ARG A 3 -3.88 -22.40 9.16
C ARG A 3 -4.33 -20.94 9.32
N TYR A 4 -4.62 -20.26 8.21
CA TYR A 4 -5.02 -18.85 8.23
C TYR A 4 -6.50 -18.70 7.87
N GLN A 5 -7.26 -18.06 8.76
CA GLN A 5 -8.66 -17.69 8.55
C GLN A 5 -8.76 -16.19 8.32
N ASN A 6 -9.53 -15.75 7.31
CA ASN A 6 -9.66 -14.34 7.01
C ASN A 6 -10.56 -13.61 8.04
N ILE A 7 -10.09 -12.46 8.54
CA ILE A 7 -10.88 -11.54 9.36
C ILE A 7 -11.34 -10.35 8.51
N VAL A 8 -10.40 -9.71 7.79
CA VAL A 8 -10.67 -8.55 6.91
C VAL A 8 -9.84 -8.65 5.63
N TYR A 9 -10.43 -8.30 4.49
CA TYR A 9 -9.69 -8.02 3.26
C TYR A 9 -9.41 -6.53 3.10
N LEU A 10 -8.16 -6.17 2.82
CA LEU A 10 -7.73 -4.83 2.48
C LEU A 10 -7.56 -4.75 0.95
N ARG A 11 -8.59 -4.29 0.24
CA ARG A 11 -8.62 -4.32 -1.24
C ARG A 11 -8.40 -2.96 -1.89
N GLU A 12 -8.56 -1.90 -1.12
CA GLU A 12 -8.38 -0.54 -1.63
C GLU A 12 -6.89 -0.27 -1.84
N LYS A 13 -6.50 -0.02 -3.09
CA LYS A 13 -5.14 0.43 -3.40
C LYS A 13 -4.92 1.82 -2.82
N GLN A 14 -3.74 2.04 -2.24
CA GLN A 14 -3.41 3.32 -1.61
C GLN A 14 -2.08 3.85 -2.12
N TRP A 15 -2.07 5.13 -2.48
CA TRP A 15 -0.89 5.84 -2.96
C TRP A 15 -1.07 7.35 -2.80
N ILE A 16 0.04 8.06 -2.68
CA ILE A 16 0.08 9.53 -2.67
C ILE A 16 1.21 10.02 -3.57
N SER A 17 1.01 11.18 -4.18
CA SER A 17 2.00 11.80 -5.08
C SER A 17 3.39 11.84 -4.46
N GLY A 18 4.40 11.45 -5.23
CA GLY A 18 5.79 11.40 -4.81
C GLY A 18 6.21 10.09 -4.12
N SER A 19 5.26 9.28 -3.63
CA SER A 19 5.63 8.03 -2.98
C SER A 19 6.21 7.03 -3.98
N PRO A 20 7.41 6.46 -3.74
CA PRO A 20 8.02 5.44 -4.61
C PRO A 20 7.33 4.07 -4.50
N VAL A 21 6.43 3.89 -3.52
CA VAL A 21 5.77 2.63 -3.20
C VAL A 21 4.26 2.86 -3.08
N MET A 22 3.47 1.92 -3.59
CA MET A 22 2.03 1.89 -3.37
C MET A 22 1.62 0.66 -2.58
N PHE A 23 0.56 0.77 -1.79
CA PHE A 23 -0.13 -0.38 -1.22
C PHE A 23 -1.08 -0.97 -2.27
N ASN A 24 -0.96 -2.28 -2.52
CA ASN A 24 -1.76 -2.97 -3.54
C ASN A 24 -2.95 -3.71 -2.94
N LYS A 25 -2.71 -4.58 -1.96
CA LYS A 25 -3.74 -5.39 -1.28
C LYS A 25 -3.18 -6.00 0.00
N GLY A 26 -4.06 -6.49 0.86
CA GLY A 26 -3.67 -7.24 2.04
C GLY A 26 -4.85 -7.93 2.72
N ALA A 27 -4.57 -8.57 3.85
CA ALA A 27 -5.57 -9.18 4.69
C ALA A 27 -5.14 -9.21 6.16
N LEU A 28 -6.09 -8.99 7.05
CA LEU A 28 -5.99 -9.34 8.45
C LEU A 28 -6.51 -10.77 8.60
N LEU A 29 -5.70 -11.65 9.17
CA LEU A 29 -5.95 -13.08 9.30
C LEU A 29 -5.82 -13.52 10.75
N ARG A 30 -6.58 -14.54 11.15
CA ARG A 30 -6.36 -15.32 12.37
C ARG A 30 -5.46 -16.50 12.02
N ASP A 31 -4.30 -16.61 12.65
CA ASP A 31 -3.49 -17.83 12.63
C ASP A 31 -4.07 -18.82 13.65
N THR A 32 -4.70 -19.89 13.18
CA THR A 32 -5.35 -20.89 14.03
C THR A 32 -4.36 -21.78 14.78
N SER A 33 -3.08 -21.79 14.38
CA SER A 33 -2.05 -22.57 15.08
C SER A 33 -1.51 -21.85 16.32
N THR A 34 -1.38 -20.54 16.24
CA THR A 34 -0.86 -19.69 17.34
C THR A 34 -1.95 -18.97 18.10
N GLY A 35 -3.15 -18.87 17.52
CA GLY A 35 -4.22 -18.04 18.05
C GLY A 35 -3.90 -16.54 17.97
N LYS A 36 -2.97 -16.11 17.13
CA LYS A 36 -2.65 -14.68 16.95
C LYS A 36 -3.26 -14.11 15.69
N ASN A 37 -3.50 -12.80 15.69
CA ASN A 37 -3.83 -12.08 14.47
C ASN A 37 -2.54 -11.74 13.72
N VAL A 38 -2.57 -11.89 12.39
CA VAL A 38 -1.47 -11.54 11.51
C VAL A 38 -1.96 -10.68 10.36
N LEU A 39 -1.11 -9.76 9.92
CA LEU A 39 -1.34 -8.89 8.79
C LEU A 39 -0.46 -9.37 7.63
N GLN A 40 -1.07 -9.70 6.50
CA GLN A 40 -0.37 -10.02 5.26
C GLN A 40 -0.60 -8.89 4.27
N LEU A 41 0.48 -8.29 3.77
CA LEU A 41 0.44 -7.10 2.93
C LEU A 41 1.11 -7.35 1.59
N GLN A 42 0.67 -6.68 0.55
CA GLN A 42 1.37 -6.58 -0.70
C GLN A 42 1.47 -5.11 -1.11
N PHE A 43 2.69 -4.67 -1.33
CA PHE A 43 3.03 -3.37 -1.89
C PHE A 43 3.54 -3.55 -3.33
N ALA A 44 3.70 -2.46 -4.06
CA ALA A 44 4.35 -2.46 -5.37
C ALA A 44 5.24 -1.22 -5.54
N SER A 45 6.34 -1.36 -6.29
CA SER A 45 7.18 -0.23 -6.68
C SER A 45 6.52 0.56 -7.80
N VAL A 46 6.51 1.89 -7.66
CA VAL A 46 6.11 2.84 -8.71
C VAL A 46 7.25 3.78 -9.11
N ASP A 47 8.42 3.66 -8.47
CA ASP A 47 9.64 4.37 -8.85
C ASP A 47 10.32 3.66 -10.04
N ILE A 48 11.09 4.42 -10.80
CA ILE A 48 11.88 3.89 -11.93
C ILE A 48 13.15 3.17 -11.47
N ARG A 49 13.62 3.46 -10.25
CA ARG A 49 14.80 2.84 -9.64
C ARG A 49 14.43 1.52 -8.97
N THR A 50 15.38 0.58 -8.97
CA THR A 50 15.25 -0.67 -8.22
C THR A 50 15.34 -0.40 -6.72
N ILE A 51 14.35 -0.92 -5.97
CA ILE A 51 14.28 -0.76 -4.51
C ILE A 51 14.89 -1.98 -3.83
N ARG A 52 15.79 -1.72 -2.87
CA ARG A 52 16.50 -2.72 -2.07
C ARG A 52 15.88 -2.93 -0.68
N ALA A 53 15.32 -1.88 -0.09
CA ALA A 53 14.60 -1.98 1.17
C ALA A 53 13.55 -0.88 1.33
N VAL A 54 12.49 -1.18 2.09
CA VAL A 54 11.40 -0.25 2.41
C VAL A 54 11.04 -0.37 3.88
N ILE A 55 10.93 0.76 4.58
CA ILE A 55 10.41 0.82 5.94
C ILE A 55 9.00 1.42 5.89
N VAL A 56 8.06 0.72 6.54
CA VAL A 56 6.66 1.13 6.63
C VAL A 56 6.24 1.20 8.09
N ARG A 57 5.80 2.38 8.53
CA ARG A 57 5.04 2.56 9.78
C ARG A 57 3.58 2.18 9.54
N ILE A 58 3.04 1.35 10.42
CA ILE A 58 1.69 0.80 10.37
C ILE A 58 0.97 1.20 11.65
N ASP A 59 0.07 2.17 11.55
CA ASP A 59 -0.85 2.50 12.64
C ASP A 59 -2.04 1.55 12.60
N CYS A 60 -2.28 0.87 13.72
CA CYS A 60 -3.32 -0.14 13.88
C CYS A 60 -4.51 0.47 14.62
N LEU A 61 -5.66 0.52 13.95
CA LEU A 61 -6.87 1.15 14.44
C LEU A 61 -7.93 0.12 14.80
N ASP A 62 -8.61 0.33 15.93
CA ASP A 62 -9.77 -0.46 16.32
C ASP A 62 -11.03 -0.10 15.50
N TRP A 63 -12.18 -0.68 15.89
CA TRP A 63 -13.47 -0.42 15.25
C TRP A 63 -13.99 1.02 15.44
N THR A 64 -13.48 1.74 16.44
CA THR A 64 -13.78 3.17 16.70
C THR A 64 -12.86 4.13 15.94
N LYS A 65 -11.90 3.61 15.17
CA LYS A 65 -10.83 4.37 14.50
C LYS A 65 -9.81 4.99 15.46
N LYS A 66 -9.78 4.54 16.71
CA LYS A 66 -8.71 4.91 17.65
C LYS A 66 -7.46 4.09 17.33
N CYS A 67 -6.31 4.75 17.27
CA CYS A 67 -5.02 4.05 17.20
C CYS A 67 -4.77 3.31 18.51
N VAL A 68 -4.64 2.00 18.44
CA VAL A 68 -4.40 1.12 19.60
C VAL A 68 -2.99 0.55 19.63
N ASP A 69 -2.30 0.53 18.48
CA ASP A 69 -0.91 0.09 18.35
C ASP A 69 -0.26 0.77 17.13
N THR A 70 1.06 0.94 17.16
CA THR A 70 1.86 1.42 16.02
C THR A 70 3.13 0.58 15.95
N LEU A 71 3.42 0.05 14.77
CA LEU A 71 4.63 -0.73 14.53
C LEU A 71 5.33 -0.28 13.26
N GLU A 72 6.65 -0.44 13.22
CA GLU A 72 7.45 -0.29 12.01
C GLU A 72 7.85 -1.67 11.51
N HIS A 73 7.72 -1.87 10.20
CA HIS A 73 8.12 -3.09 9.54
C HIS A 73 9.07 -2.77 8.38
N THR A 74 10.18 -3.50 8.35
CA THR A 74 11.22 -3.32 7.34
C THR A 74 11.22 -4.50 6.38
N PHE A 75 10.94 -4.22 5.11
CA PHE A 75 11.12 -5.16 4.02
C PHE A 75 12.57 -5.02 3.52
N ASN A 76 13.42 -5.99 3.87
CA ASN A 76 14.85 -6.03 3.50
C ASN A 76 15.11 -7.02 2.36
N ASP A 77 16.37 -7.02 1.88
CA ASP A 77 16.89 -7.96 0.88
C ASP A 77 16.02 -8.04 -0.38
N LEU A 78 15.48 -6.89 -0.78
CA LEU A 78 14.66 -6.77 -1.97
C LEU A 78 15.52 -6.48 -3.22
N SER A 79 14.95 -6.76 -4.39
CA SER A 79 15.40 -6.25 -5.68
C SER A 79 14.15 -6.01 -6.53
N ILE A 80 13.35 -5.02 -6.13
CA ILE A 80 12.04 -4.75 -6.72
C ILE A 80 12.21 -3.78 -7.89
N LYS A 81 11.93 -4.27 -9.10
CA LYS A 81 11.94 -3.44 -10.32
C LYS A 81 10.64 -2.61 -10.43
N PRO A 82 10.61 -1.59 -11.31
CA PRO A 82 9.42 -0.80 -11.53
C PRO A 82 8.19 -1.66 -11.83
N GLY A 83 7.11 -1.47 -11.08
CA GLY A 83 5.85 -2.21 -11.22
C GLY A 83 5.79 -3.58 -10.52
N GLU A 84 6.90 -4.07 -9.95
CA GLU A 84 6.90 -5.35 -9.24
C GLU A 84 6.30 -5.23 -7.82
N GLY A 85 5.65 -6.30 -7.38
CA GLY A 85 5.04 -6.41 -6.06
C GLY A 85 5.96 -7.06 -5.02
N PHE A 86 5.78 -6.71 -3.74
CA PHE A 86 6.55 -7.27 -2.62
C PHE A 86 5.73 -7.33 -1.31
N GLY A 87 6.28 -8.00 -0.30
CA GLY A 87 5.72 -8.10 1.06
C GLY A 87 4.73 -9.25 1.27
N ASP A 88 4.25 -9.90 0.22
CA ASP A 88 3.16 -10.89 0.29
C ASP A 88 3.54 -12.25 0.89
N ARG A 89 4.81 -12.44 1.24
CA ARG A 89 5.35 -13.68 1.83
C ARG A 89 5.53 -13.63 3.34
N GLU A 90 5.54 -12.44 3.93
CA GLU A 90 5.85 -12.26 5.35
C GLU A 90 4.61 -11.80 6.13
N PRO A 91 4.04 -12.65 7.01
CA PRO A 91 2.97 -12.24 7.90
C PRO A 91 3.52 -11.43 9.08
N ILE A 92 2.99 -10.23 9.29
CA ILE A 92 3.32 -9.36 10.42
C ILE A 92 2.39 -9.73 11.60
N ILE A 93 2.94 -10.18 12.71
CA ILE A 93 2.16 -10.54 13.91
C ILE A 93 1.66 -9.27 14.60
N LEU A 94 0.37 -9.24 14.93
CA LEU A 94 -0.23 -8.14 15.69
C LEU A 94 -0.37 -8.51 17.17
N ASN A 95 -0.14 -7.53 18.04
CA ASN A 95 -0.25 -7.71 19.49
C ASN A 95 -1.70 -7.55 19.98
N ASP A 96 -2.48 -6.64 19.37
CA ASP A 96 -3.87 -6.39 19.75
C ASP A 96 -4.86 -7.10 18.81
N GLU A 97 -5.74 -7.91 19.39
CA GLU A 97 -6.75 -8.67 18.65
C GLU A 97 -7.93 -7.80 18.14
N ASN A 98 -8.08 -6.59 18.67
CA ASN A 98 -9.17 -5.65 18.34
C ASN A 98 -8.89 -4.80 17.11
N VAL A 99 -7.69 -4.89 16.52
CA VAL A 99 -7.31 -4.15 15.32
C VAL A 99 -8.23 -4.53 14.15
N ARG A 100 -8.72 -3.54 13.41
CA ARG A 100 -9.62 -3.72 12.26
C ARG A 100 -9.23 -2.91 11.03
N THR A 101 -8.58 -1.77 11.22
CA THR A 101 -8.17 -0.89 10.13
C THR A 101 -6.72 -0.50 10.28
N PHE A 102 -6.08 -0.11 9.17
CA PHE A 102 -4.66 0.20 9.14
C PHE A 102 -4.42 1.50 8.39
N VAL A 103 -3.42 2.25 8.82
CA VAL A 103 -2.86 3.39 8.07
C VAL A 103 -1.39 3.07 7.80
N PHE A 104 -1.00 3.12 6.53
CA PHE A 104 0.37 2.85 6.10
C PHE A 104 1.09 4.16 5.82
N THR A 105 2.26 4.34 6.42
CA THR A 105 3.19 5.43 6.10
C THR A 105 4.51 4.83 5.66
N VAL A 106 4.92 5.07 4.42
CA VAL A 106 6.28 4.72 3.97
C VAL A 106 7.22 5.78 4.55
N THR A 107 8.20 5.38 5.35
CA THR A 107 9.12 6.30 6.06
C THR A 107 10.49 6.34 5.41
N ASN A 108 10.95 5.21 4.86
CA ASN A 108 12.23 5.13 4.18
C ASN A 108 12.18 4.20 2.97
N VAL A 109 12.89 4.59 1.92
CA VAL A 109 13.17 3.74 0.76
C VAL A 109 14.66 3.79 0.44
N ILE A 110 15.27 2.62 0.36
CA ILE A 110 16.67 2.42 0.03
C ILE A 110 16.72 1.81 -1.37
N TYR A 111 17.43 2.45 -2.28
CA TYR A 111 17.60 1.99 -3.66
C TYR A 111 18.86 1.13 -3.82
N GLU A 112 18.98 0.41 -4.94
CA GLU A 112 20.18 -0.40 -5.24
C GLU A 112 21.46 0.45 -5.36
N ASP A 113 21.36 1.72 -5.76
CA ASP A 113 22.48 2.66 -5.81
C ASP A 113 22.83 3.27 -4.44
N GLU A 114 22.26 2.72 -3.36
CA GLU A 114 22.43 3.14 -1.96
C GLU A 114 21.86 4.52 -1.64
N THR A 115 21.16 5.17 -2.59
CA THR A 115 20.42 6.39 -2.31
C THR A 115 19.32 6.11 -1.28
N LEU A 116 19.16 7.02 -0.33
CA LEU A 116 18.15 6.97 0.71
C LEU A 116 17.11 8.06 0.49
N ASN A 117 15.84 7.68 0.40
CA ASN A 117 14.71 8.59 0.55
C ASN A 117 14.17 8.45 1.98
N THR A 118 14.08 9.57 2.71
CA THR A 118 13.55 9.65 4.09
C THR A 118 12.27 10.47 4.21
N GLU A 119 11.64 10.82 3.08
CA GLU A 119 10.34 11.49 3.10
C GLU A 119 9.25 10.53 3.59
N GLU A 120 8.33 11.04 4.42
CA GLU A 120 7.18 10.27 4.87
C GLU A 120 6.01 10.37 3.89
N TYR A 121 5.55 9.22 3.40
CA TYR A 121 4.38 9.12 2.52
C TYR A 121 3.25 8.39 3.23
N ARG A 122 2.32 9.14 3.82
CA ARG A 122 1.07 8.59 4.36
C ARG A 122 0.15 8.19 3.20
N LEU A 123 0.03 6.89 2.96
CA LEU A 123 -0.75 6.37 1.84
C LEU A 123 -2.24 6.60 2.07
N ILE A 124 -2.94 6.97 1.00
CA ILE A 124 -4.39 7.24 1.00
C ILE A 124 -5.05 6.49 -0.14
N GLY A 125 -6.35 6.19 0.01
CA GLY A 125 -7.15 5.55 -1.03
C GLY A 125 -7.04 6.31 -2.35
N ILE A 126 -6.69 5.58 -3.42
CA ILE A 126 -6.67 6.15 -4.77
C ILE A 126 -8.13 6.37 -5.17
N LYS A 127 -8.55 7.63 -5.28
CA LYS A 127 -9.87 7.96 -5.81
C LYS A 127 -9.97 7.40 -7.23
N GLY A 128 -11.02 6.61 -7.50
CA GLY A 128 -11.28 6.10 -8.84
C GLY A 128 -11.34 7.25 -9.86
N SER A 129 -11.07 6.94 -11.13
CA SER A 129 -11.19 7.90 -12.21
C SER A 129 -12.53 8.64 -12.11
N GLN A 130 -12.48 9.96 -11.99
CA GLN A 130 -13.68 10.75 -12.21
C GLN A 130 -14.05 10.60 -13.69
N ASP A 131 -15.34 10.45 -13.97
CA ASP A 131 -15.84 10.50 -15.34
C ASP A 131 -15.30 11.79 -15.99
N ILE A 132 -14.75 11.71 -17.19
CA ILE A 132 -14.27 12.89 -17.91
C ILE A 132 -15.34 13.97 -18.02
N ASN A 133 -16.62 13.58 -18.03
CA ASN A 133 -17.77 14.48 -18.03
C ASN A 133 -17.85 15.36 -16.76
N SER A 134 -17.17 15.00 -15.67
CA SER A 134 -17.09 15.82 -14.46
C SER A 134 -16.11 17.00 -14.57
N VAL A 135 -15.31 17.06 -15.65
CA VAL A 135 -14.29 18.11 -15.89
C VAL A 135 -14.85 19.25 -16.78
N GLY A 136 -16.16 19.23 -17.08
CA GLY A 136 -16.87 20.31 -17.75
C GLY A 136 -16.29 20.66 -19.13
N ILE A 137 -15.99 21.94 -19.37
CA ILE A 137 -15.55 22.47 -20.68
C ILE A 137 -14.26 21.78 -21.18
N TYR A 138 -13.39 21.31 -20.27
CA TYR A 138 -12.16 20.62 -20.60
C TYR A 138 -12.38 19.21 -21.17
N ALA A 139 -13.53 18.58 -20.88
CA ALA A 139 -13.88 17.27 -21.43
C ALA A 139 -14.06 17.33 -22.95
N GLU A 140 -14.70 18.40 -23.45
CA GLU A 140 -14.95 18.60 -24.87
C GLU A 140 -13.68 18.97 -25.64
N GLN A 141 -12.77 19.72 -25.02
CA GLN A 141 -11.46 20.01 -25.61
C GLN A 141 -10.62 18.72 -25.73
N PHE A 142 -10.57 17.89 -24.69
CA PHE A 142 -9.86 16.62 -24.71
C PHE A 142 -10.42 15.64 -25.74
N LYS A 143 -11.75 15.54 -25.88
CA LYS A 143 -12.40 14.74 -26.93
C LYS A 143 -12.03 15.21 -28.34
N LYS A 144 -11.98 16.53 -28.58
CA LYS A 144 -11.54 17.08 -29.86
C LYS A 144 -10.09 16.71 -30.15
N GLU A 145 -9.19 16.88 -29.19
CA GLU A 145 -7.76 16.58 -29.37
C GLU A 145 -7.50 15.07 -29.63
N LEU A 146 -8.26 14.18 -28.99
CA LEU A 146 -8.23 12.74 -29.32
C LEU A 146 -8.70 12.47 -30.76
N MET A 147 -9.79 13.10 -31.20
CA MET A 147 -10.28 12.93 -32.57
C MET A 147 -9.35 13.52 -33.64
N PHE A 148 -8.57 14.55 -33.31
CA PHE A 148 -7.59 15.15 -34.22
C PHE A 148 -6.21 14.45 -34.20
N SER A 149 -5.87 13.72 -33.14
CA SER A 149 -4.56 13.03 -33.01
C SER A 149 -4.50 11.66 -33.70
N GLY A 150 -5.61 11.17 -34.25
CA GLY A 150 -5.61 10.05 -35.20
C GLY A 150 -5.15 8.69 -34.64
N PHE A 151 -5.37 8.45 -33.35
CA PHE A 151 -5.28 7.11 -32.75
C PHE A 151 -6.60 6.35 -32.86
#